data_AF-A0A7G8IZN9-F1
#
_entry.id   AF-A0A7G8IZN9-F1
#
_cell.length_a   1.000
_cell.length_b   1.000
_cell.length_c   1.000
_cell.angle_alpha   90.00
_cell.angle_beta   90.00
_cell.angle_gamma   90.00
#
_symmetry.space_group_name_H-M   'P 1'
#
loop_
_entity.id
_entity.type
_entity.pdbx_description
1 polymer ?
#
loop_
_entity_poly.entity_id
_entity_poly.type
_entity_poly.pdbx_seq_one_letter_code
_entity_poly.pdbx_strand_id
1 'polypeptide(L)'
;MHLADQLQQAQASAPDQVVEAATAAEESAVSFQSELPQPLQQAMVAFIERCPNWDQYRLVQAALAGFLIQHGVESREITRLYVGNMFRRESLTQGV
;
A
#
# COMPACT_ATOMS: atom_id res chain seq x y z
N MET A 1 -61.32 4.38 12.28
CA MET A 1 -60.64 3.08 12.08
C MET A 1 -60.06 3.02 10.66
N HIS A 2 -59.13 3.92 10.31
CA HIS A 2 -58.41 3.91 9.01
C HIS A 2 -56.96 4.40 9.15
N LEU A 3 -56.46 4.51 10.39
CA LEU A 3 -55.13 5.04 10.70
C LEU A 3 -54.10 3.93 11.00
N ALA A 4 -54.52 2.66 10.99
CA ALA A 4 -53.65 1.51 11.24
C ALA A 4 -53.13 0.83 9.95
N ASP A 5 -53.65 1.21 8.78
CA ASP A 5 -53.24 0.64 7.49
C ASP A 5 -52.01 1.37 6.88
N GLN A 6 -51.59 2.47 7.50
CA GLN A 6 -50.56 3.36 6.94
C GLN A 6 -49.11 2.97 7.29
N LEU A 7 -48.88 1.84 7.98
CA LEU A 7 -47.52 1.42 8.38
C LEU A 7 -46.98 0.15 7.70
N GLN A 8 -47.71 -0.48 6.76
CA GLN A 8 -47.31 -1.78 6.21
C GLN A 8 -47.03 -1.83 4.69
N GLN A 9 -47.13 -0.71 3.94
CA GLN A 9 -47.00 -0.75 2.46
C GLN A 9 -46.01 0.26 1.85
N ALA A 10 -44.96 0.62 2.59
CA ALA A 10 -43.79 1.29 2.03
C ALA A 10 -42.54 0.42 2.19
N GLN A 11 -42.55 -0.78 1.61
CA GLN A 11 -41.33 -1.55 1.38
C GLN A 11 -41.30 -2.09 -0.06
N ALA A 12 -40.10 -2.00 -0.63
CA ALA A 12 -39.66 -2.55 -1.91
C ALA A 12 -40.04 -1.78 -3.19
N SER A 13 -39.48 -0.58 -3.33
CA SER A 13 -38.95 -0.14 -4.63
C SER A 13 -37.79 0.83 -4.41
N ALA A 14 -36.58 0.29 -4.34
CA ALA A 14 -35.34 1.01 -4.63
C ALA A 14 -34.60 0.17 -5.68
N PRO A 15 -34.42 0.70 -6.90
CA PRO A 15 -33.68 0.04 -7.96
C PRO A 15 -32.17 0.21 -7.73
N ASP A 16 -31.39 -0.68 -8.33
CA ASP A 16 -30.05 -0.37 -8.81
C ASP A 16 -29.02 0.02 -7.73
N GLN A 17 -28.70 -0.93 -6.85
CA GLN A 17 -27.32 -1.04 -6.37
C GLN A 17 -26.67 -2.22 -7.09
N VAL A 18 -26.41 -2.03 -8.39
CA VAL A 18 -25.15 -2.52 -8.95
C VAL A 18 -24.05 -1.80 -8.19
N VAL A 19 -23.68 -2.32 -7.01
CA VAL A 19 -22.39 -2.00 -6.42
C VAL A 19 -21.38 -2.72 -7.30
N GLU A 20 -21.12 -2.03 -8.40
CA GLU A 20 -20.06 -2.27 -9.35
C GLU A 20 -18.81 -2.62 -8.55
N ALA A 21 -18.29 -3.79 -8.88
CA ALA A 21 -17.02 -4.32 -8.41
C ALA A 21 -15.88 -3.37 -8.83
N ALA A 22 -15.78 -2.22 -8.17
CA ALA A 22 -14.54 -1.49 -8.07
C ALA A 22 -13.76 -2.16 -6.94
N THR A 23 -13.10 -3.26 -7.29
CA THR A 23 -11.95 -3.76 -6.54
C THR A 23 -10.88 -2.67 -6.57
N ALA A 24 -11.05 -1.61 -5.78
CA ALA A 24 -9.93 -0.91 -5.21
C ALA A 24 -9.27 -1.96 -4.33
N ALA A 25 -8.26 -2.64 -4.89
CA ALA A 25 -7.30 -3.37 -4.08
C ALA A 25 -6.65 -2.32 -3.19
N GLU A 26 -7.28 -2.04 -2.05
CA GLU A 26 -6.67 -1.39 -0.92
C GLU A 26 -5.44 -2.24 -0.65
N GLU A 27 -4.26 -1.77 -1.05
CA GLU A 27 -2.99 -2.37 -0.68
C GLU A 27 -3.00 -2.43 0.85
N SER A 28 -3.37 -3.58 1.40
CA SER A 28 -3.50 -3.77 2.84
C SER A 28 -2.08 -3.77 3.41
N ALA A 29 -1.57 -2.58 3.70
CA ALA A 29 -0.27 -2.38 4.27
C ALA A 29 -0.33 -2.78 5.74
N VAL A 30 0.40 -3.83 6.09
CA VAL A 30 0.55 -4.25 7.49
C VAL A 30 1.72 -3.49 8.09
N SER A 31 1.44 -2.65 9.08
CA SER A 31 2.49 -2.06 9.92
C SER A 31 2.87 -3.03 11.02
N PHE A 32 4.16 -3.16 11.29
CA PHE A 32 4.68 -3.96 12.39
C PHE A 32 5.83 -3.25 13.08
N GLN A 33 5.99 -3.54 14.37
CA GLN A 33 7.10 -3.07 15.18
C GLN A 33 8.02 -4.24 15.49
N SER A 34 9.32 -4.00 15.42
CA SER A 34 10.35 -4.99 15.74
C SER A 34 11.55 -4.29 16.35
N GLU A 35 12.21 -4.95 17.31
CA GLU A 35 13.46 -4.48 17.89
C GLU A 35 14.60 -4.74 16.91
N LEU A 36 15.43 -3.72 16.64
CA LEU A 36 16.60 -3.82 15.77
C LEU A 36 17.87 -3.63 16.60
N PRO A 37 18.98 -4.32 16.28
CA PRO A 37 20.28 -4.04 16.88
C PRO A 37 20.64 -2.56 16.74
N GLN A 38 21.12 -1.93 17.82
CA GLN A 38 21.41 -0.50 17.85
C GLN A 38 22.29 -0.01 16.67
N PRO A 39 23.36 -0.72 16.25
CA PRO A 39 24.16 -0.30 15.11
C PRO A 39 23.37 -0.22 13.80
N LEU A 40 22.43 -1.15 13.58
CA LEU A 40 21.58 -1.18 12.39
C LEU A 40 20.59 -0.02 12.40
N GLN A 41 19.92 0.20 13.54
CA GLN A 41 18.99 1.33 13.69
C GLN A 41 19.69 2.66 13.41
N GLN A 42 20.87 2.87 13.99
CA GLN A 42 21.64 4.11 13.80
C GLN A 42 22.07 4.30 12.34
N ALA A 43 22.48 3.22 11.66
CA ALA A 43 22.80 3.27 10.24
C ALA A 43 21.58 3.61 9.37
N MET A 44 20.40 3.03 9.68
CA MET A 44 19.15 3.33 8.97
C MET A 44 18.75 4.79 9.13
N VAL A 45 18.80 5.33 10.36
CA VAL A 45 18.50 6.74 10.64
C VAL A 45 19.46 7.65 9.88
N ALA A 46 20.77 7.42 10.00
CA ALA A 46 21.77 8.23 9.32
C ALA A 46 21.64 8.17 7.78
N PHE A 47 21.19 7.03 7.22
CA PHE A 47 20.90 6.92 5.79
C PHE A 47 19.70 7.78 5.40
N ILE A 48 18.58 7.67 6.12
CA ILE A 48 17.36 8.42 5.86
C ILE A 48 17.62 9.94 5.94
N GLU A 49 18.34 10.41 6.95
CA GLU A 49 18.65 11.84 7.12
C GLU A 49 19.47 12.43 5.96
N ARG A 50 20.32 11.62 5.33
CA ARG A 50 21.15 12.05 4.18
C ARG A 50 20.41 11.92 2.85
N CYS A 51 19.27 11.24 2.81
CA CYS A 51 18.56 10.90 1.60
C CYS A 51 17.12 11.43 1.66
N PRO A 52 16.85 12.65 1.16
CA PRO A 52 15.60 13.41 1.41
C PRO A 52 14.30 12.76 0.93
N ASN A 53 14.40 11.66 0.18
CA ASN A 53 13.27 10.95 -0.43
C ASN A 53 13.06 9.55 0.16
N TRP A 54 13.80 9.23 1.21
CA TRP A 54 13.74 7.96 1.90
C TRP A 54 13.08 8.14 3.25
N ASP A 55 12.30 7.14 3.63
CA ASP A 55 11.68 6.98 4.93
C ASP A 55 11.87 5.52 5.38
N GLN A 56 11.47 5.22 6.61
CA GLN A 56 11.62 3.89 7.19
C GLN A 56 10.91 2.81 6.37
N TYR A 57 9.68 3.05 5.91
CA TYR A 57 8.91 2.06 5.14
C TYR A 57 9.57 1.80 3.80
N ARG A 58 9.90 2.86 3.06
CA ARG A 58 10.57 2.75 1.76
C ARG A 58 11.91 2.02 1.87
N LEU A 59 12.70 2.32 2.90
CA LEU A 59 13.98 1.66 3.15
C LEU A 59 13.81 0.16 3.39
N VAL A 60 12.89 -0.21 4.29
CA VAL A 60 12.65 -1.62 4.65
C VAL A 60 12.04 -2.38 3.48
N GLN A 61 11.07 -1.80 2.75
CA GLN A 61 10.47 -2.40 1.57
C GLN A 61 11.51 -2.64 0.46
N ALA A 62 12.38 -1.67 0.19
CA ALA A 62 13.46 -1.82 -0.79
C ALA A 62 14.44 -2.93 -0.38
N ALA A 63 14.85 -2.95 0.90
CA ALA A 63 15.76 -3.94 1.42
C ALA A 63 15.18 -5.36 1.37
N LEU A 64 13.92 -5.54 1.78
CA LEU A 64 13.23 -6.83 1.74
C LEU A 64 13.02 -7.31 0.30
N ALA A 65 12.54 -6.44 -0.59
CA ALA A 65 12.36 -6.81 -2.00
C ALA A 65 13.70 -7.19 -2.66
N GLY A 66 14.74 -6.40 -2.42
CA GLY A 66 16.10 -6.69 -2.90
C GLY A 66 16.66 -7.98 -2.33
N PHE A 67 16.45 -8.26 -1.05
CA PHE A 67 16.84 -9.52 -0.40
C PHE A 67 16.17 -10.72 -1.09
N LEU A 68 14.85 -10.68 -1.29
CA LEU A 68 14.10 -11.77 -1.93
C LEU A 68 14.60 -12.03 -3.37
N ILE A 69 14.87 -10.97 -4.13
CA ILE A 69 15.41 -11.07 -5.50
C ILE A 69 16.79 -11.76 -5.48
N GLN A 70 17.69 -11.32 -4.59
CA GLN A 70 19.04 -11.90 -4.46
C GLN A 70 19.01 -13.38 -4.06
N HIS A 71 17.96 -13.81 -3.36
CA HIS A 71 17.74 -15.20 -2.97
C HIS A 71 16.94 -16.03 -3.99
N GLY A 72 16.76 -15.54 -5.22
CA GLY A 72 16.17 -16.29 -6.33
C GLY A 72 14.65 -16.27 -6.36
N VAL A 73 13.98 -15.34 -5.66
CA VAL A 73 12.53 -15.17 -5.78
C VAL A 73 12.21 -14.51 -7.11
N GLU A 74 11.69 -15.30 -8.06
CA GLU A 74 11.28 -14.86 -9.38
C GLU A 74 9.85 -14.32 -9.39
N SER A 75 9.65 -13.14 -8.79
CA SER A 75 8.37 -12.43 -8.83
C SER A 75 8.51 -11.07 -9.50
N ARG A 76 7.71 -10.87 -10.56
CA ARG A 76 7.61 -9.59 -11.26
C ARG A 76 7.09 -8.48 -10.34
N GLU A 77 6.20 -8.82 -9.41
CA GLU A 77 5.64 -7.87 -8.45
C GLU A 77 6.71 -7.42 -7.45
N ILE A 78 7.49 -8.35 -6.91
CA ILE A 78 8.61 -8.04 -6.00
C ILE A 78 9.68 -7.21 -6.74
N THR A 79 9.97 -7.56 -7.99
CA THR A 79 10.90 -6.78 -8.83
C THR A 79 10.40 -5.36 -9.05
N ARG A 80 9.10 -5.19 -9.36
CA ARG A 80 8.47 -3.87 -9.52
C ARG A 80 8.49 -3.09 -8.21
N LEU A 81 8.25 -3.73 -7.07
CA LEU A 81 8.32 -3.10 -5.76
C LEU A 81 9.75 -2.62 -5.45
N TYR A 82 10.76 -3.46 -5.72
CA TYR A 82 12.16 -3.08 -5.56
C TYR A 82 12.53 -1.86 -6.41
N VAL A 83 12.26 -1.92 -7.72
CA VAL A 83 12.56 -0.83 -8.66
C VAL A 83 11.75 0.43 -8.30
N GLY A 84 10.47 0.29 -7.95
CA GLY A 84 9.62 1.41 -7.56
C GLY A 84 10.06 2.10 -6.27
N ASN A 85 10.63 1.35 -5.32
CA ASN A 85 11.22 1.94 -4.13
C ASN A 85 12.60 2.54 -4.41
N MET A 86 13.42 1.93 -5.27
CA MET A 86 14.75 2.45 -5.62
C MET A 86 14.68 3.71 -6.50
N PHE A 87 13.72 3.79 -7.42
CA PHE A 87 13.62 4.85 -8.42
C PHE A 87 12.27 5.55 -8.32
N ARG A 88 12.28 6.90 -8.20
CA ARG A 88 11.05 7.70 -8.18
C ARG A 88 10.39 7.70 -9.56
N ARG A 89 9.05 7.73 -9.60
CA ARG A 89 8.28 7.94 -10.84
C ARG A 89 8.44 9.36 -11.40
N GLU A 90 8.68 10.35 -10.55
CA GLU A 90 8.87 11.76 -10.94
C GLU A 90 10.17 12.00 -11.73
N SER A 91 11.19 11.19 -11.47
CA SER A 91 12.47 11.22 -12.20
C SER A 91 12.32 10.78 -13.67
N LEU A 92 11.24 10.08 -14.00
CA LEU A 92 10.96 9.54 -15.33
C LEU A 92 10.08 10.48 -16.18
N THR A 93 9.41 11.46 -15.57
CA THR A 93 8.52 12.40 -16.27
C THR A 93 9.21 13.69 -16.72
N GLN A 94 10.48 13.89 -16.36
CA GLN A 94 11.24 15.12 -16.67
C GLN A 94 12.19 14.97 -17.88
N GLY A 95 11.97 13.95 -18.71
CA GLY A 95 12.76 13.68 -19.92
C GLY A 95 11.88 13.48 -21.15
N VAL A 96 11.17 14.54 -21.57
CA VAL A 96 10.69 14.76 -22.95
C VAL A 96 10.83 16.24 -23.27
#